data_AF-A0AAE4P9A0-F1
#
_entry.id   AF-A0AAE4P9A0-F1
#
_cell.length_a   1.000
_cell.length_b   1.000
_cell.length_c   1.000
_cell.angle_alpha   90.00
_cell.angle_beta   90.00
_cell.angle_gamma   90.00
#
_symmetry.space_group_name_H-M   'P 1'
#
loop_
_entity.id
_entity.type
_entity.pdbx_description
1 polymer ?
#
loop_
_entity_poly.entity_id
_entity_poly.type
_entity_poly.pdbx_seq_one_letter_code
_entity_poly.pdbx_strand_id
1 'polypeptide(L)'
;MRILIPALAALIAGPVAAQNIDYLVAPRGTAAYDTAKAREDGQAVFAERSLTAALRNAHETLSGCGTCRVTIRIASGEYDGKAGTGQWALPEVIAPEASLHILGGYDETFETRNPFLTPTLMVTPPERSGIVLSFEGKKHALAELVVSGLTFDVSPSNAYDAQTNTLMFSGSSTWGILRFGYLTTNHLVVADNVFLNAPNGVAAPAIRAMSDQALVEVTNNVFMNNVYTWQVTSGGGKFTPRYRLAGNSFVLNWPRNPDRTTSNPGTLEIGNKYSASQIDITRNLFAFNVGGAIFPQWDDVDGPNIAITENLFCDNGAMFDPEEPADGAVVGKFNGSATHAIFDPYDLEDDFAWDTYDNVDIDPELAVPVLEVGVLKDIGRGVAPTLPEEELTLDSIDFSLGGEDEDGDDLSLDLPSLDSGLSELTLDADFGMEALAGDEGVLNFAPLVPYDPRALPFPRNPEAAEYGASYTRIFQQGEG
;
A
#
# COMPACT_ATOMS: atom_id res chain seq x y z
N MET A 1 20.92 -37.94 63.90
CA MET A 1 20.51 -36.59 63.47
C MET A 1 20.81 -36.49 61.98
N ARG A 2 19.86 -36.88 61.12
CA ARG A 2 19.96 -36.78 59.65
C ARG A 2 18.95 -35.73 59.21
N ILE A 3 19.46 -34.68 58.58
CA ILE A 3 18.71 -33.53 58.10
C ILE A 3 17.95 -33.97 56.84
N LEU A 4 16.62 -33.85 56.84
CA LEU A 4 15.80 -33.92 55.64
C LEU A 4 15.91 -32.58 54.91
N ILE A 5 16.36 -32.60 53.67
CA ILE A 5 16.24 -31.48 52.72
C ILE A 5 14.93 -31.73 51.94
N PRO A 6 13.97 -30.78 51.91
CA PRO A 6 12.79 -30.93 51.07
C PRO A 6 13.18 -30.69 49.61
N ALA A 7 12.84 -31.65 48.75
CA ALA A 7 12.95 -31.50 47.31
C ALA A 7 11.96 -30.42 46.84
N LEU A 8 12.51 -29.28 46.41
CA LEU A 8 11.77 -28.25 45.70
C LEU A 8 11.49 -28.78 44.29
N ALA A 9 10.25 -29.17 44.02
CA ALA A 9 9.81 -29.48 42.66
C ALA A 9 9.81 -28.17 41.87
N ALA A 10 10.83 -27.97 41.04
CA ALA A 10 10.82 -26.95 40.00
C ALA A 10 9.74 -27.34 38.98
N LEU A 11 8.63 -26.61 38.97
CA LEU A 11 7.70 -26.63 37.85
C LEU A 11 8.48 -26.05 36.66
N ILE A 12 8.88 -26.91 35.74
CA ILE A 12 9.38 -26.48 34.42
C ILE A 12 8.16 -25.89 33.72
N ALA A 13 8.00 -24.57 33.77
CA ALA A 13 7.11 -23.87 32.87
C ALA A 13 7.69 -24.06 31.46
N GLY A 14 7.08 -24.96 30.68
CA GLY A 14 7.31 -24.98 29.24
C GLY A 14 6.93 -23.63 28.63
N PRO A 15 7.39 -23.31 27.41
CA PRO A 15 6.93 -22.12 26.71
C PRO A 15 5.40 -22.16 26.65
N VAL A 16 4.76 -21.17 27.28
CA VAL A 16 3.32 -20.95 27.11
C VAL A 16 3.16 -20.61 25.63
N ALA A 17 2.46 -21.47 24.89
CA ALA A 17 2.15 -21.18 23.50
C ALA A 17 1.47 -19.81 23.43
N ALA A 18 1.94 -18.93 22.55
CA ALA A 18 1.36 -17.61 22.38
C ALA A 18 -0.16 -17.74 22.17
N GLN A 19 -0.94 -17.02 22.97
CA GLN A 19 -2.39 -17.04 22.84
C GLN A 19 -2.77 -16.36 21.52
N ASN A 20 -3.53 -17.03 20.66
CA ASN A 20 -4.10 -16.43 19.45
C ASN A 20 -5.50 -15.92 19.77
N ILE A 21 -5.76 -14.65 19.47
CA ILE A 21 -7.03 -13.98 19.72
C ILE A 21 -7.47 -13.30 18.43
N ASP A 22 -8.65 -13.65 17.95
CA ASP A 22 -9.20 -13.20 16.69
C ASP A 22 -10.44 -12.31 16.90
N TYR A 23 -10.44 -11.14 16.28
CA TYR A 23 -11.58 -10.25 16.15
C TYR A 23 -12.09 -10.32 14.71
N LEU A 24 -13.28 -10.90 14.51
CA LEU A 24 -13.98 -10.96 13.22
C LEU A 24 -14.83 -9.70 13.07
N VAL A 25 -14.48 -8.86 12.10
CA VAL A 25 -15.06 -7.53 11.90
C VAL A 25 -15.94 -7.51 10.66
N ALA A 26 -17.21 -7.13 10.85
CA ALA A 26 -18.14 -6.86 9.76
C ALA A 26 -19.23 -5.87 10.22
N PRO A 27 -19.80 -5.03 9.32
CA PRO A 27 -20.90 -4.14 9.67
C PRO A 27 -22.15 -4.91 10.11
N ARG A 28 -22.87 -4.38 11.11
CA ARG A 28 -24.10 -5.02 11.60
C ARG A 28 -25.16 -5.11 10.50
N GLY A 29 -25.84 -6.26 10.42
CA GLY A 29 -26.91 -6.51 9.44
C GLY A 29 -26.40 -7.08 8.12
N THR A 30 -25.11 -7.40 8.02
CA THR A 30 -24.51 -8.15 6.91
C THR A 30 -24.45 -9.64 7.22
N ALA A 31 -24.42 -10.49 6.19
CA ALA A 31 -24.20 -11.93 6.34
C ALA A 31 -22.86 -12.23 7.04
N ALA A 32 -21.81 -11.46 6.71
CA ALA A 32 -20.52 -11.55 7.37
C ALA A 32 -20.60 -11.35 8.90
N TYR A 33 -21.38 -10.36 9.37
CA TYR A 33 -21.54 -10.15 10.81
C TYR A 33 -22.31 -11.29 11.48
N ASP A 34 -23.31 -11.85 10.82
CA ASP A 34 -24.04 -13.01 11.34
C ASP A 34 -23.13 -14.25 11.43
N THR A 35 -22.26 -14.46 10.43
CA THR A 35 -21.21 -15.49 10.48
C THR A 35 -20.23 -15.26 11.61
N ALA A 36 -19.73 -14.02 11.78
CA ALA A 36 -18.84 -13.66 12.87
C ALA A 36 -19.47 -13.97 14.24
N LYS A 37 -20.74 -13.59 14.43
CA LYS A 37 -21.53 -13.89 15.64
C LYS A 37 -21.73 -15.38 15.88
N ALA A 38 -21.87 -16.17 14.82
CA ALA A 38 -21.99 -17.63 14.93
C ALA A 38 -20.66 -18.31 15.33
N ARG A 39 -19.51 -17.70 14.99
CA ARG A 39 -18.15 -18.21 15.31
C ARG A 39 -17.59 -17.74 16.65
N GLU A 40 -18.16 -16.69 17.24
CA GLU A 40 -17.72 -16.16 18.54
C GLU A 40 -17.79 -17.23 19.64
N ASP A 41 -16.70 -17.37 20.41
CA ASP A 41 -16.60 -18.32 21.54
C ASP A 41 -16.44 -17.62 22.90
N GLY A 42 -16.28 -16.29 22.90
CA GLY A 42 -16.10 -15.47 24.10
C GLY A 42 -14.75 -15.67 24.81
N GLN A 43 -13.79 -16.32 24.17
CA GLN A 43 -12.45 -16.60 24.71
C GLN A 43 -11.33 -16.23 23.74
N ALA A 44 -11.36 -16.78 22.52
CA ALA A 44 -10.33 -16.62 21.51
C ALA A 44 -10.88 -16.01 20.22
N VAL A 45 -12.18 -16.09 19.97
CA VAL A 45 -12.84 -15.50 18.79
C VAL A 45 -13.95 -14.57 19.23
N PHE A 46 -13.86 -13.32 18.78
CA PHE A 46 -14.80 -12.24 19.10
C PHE A 46 -15.40 -11.67 17.83
N ALA A 47 -16.67 -11.26 17.90
CA ALA A 47 -17.38 -10.66 16.77
C ALA A 47 -17.58 -9.15 16.99
N GLU A 48 -17.03 -8.34 16.09
CA GLU A 48 -17.04 -6.89 16.20
C GLU A 48 -17.83 -6.24 15.07
N ARG A 49 -18.71 -5.32 15.45
CA ARG A 49 -19.58 -4.60 14.50
C ARG A 49 -18.90 -3.48 13.73
N SER A 50 -17.64 -3.18 14.06
CA SER A 50 -16.88 -2.06 13.52
C SER A 50 -15.40 -2.21 13.83
N LEU A 51 -14.54 -1.79 12.89
CA LEU A 51 -13.08 -1.80 13.09
C LEU A 51 -12.64 -0.93 14.27
N THR A 52 -13.30 0.19 14.54
CA THR A 52 -12.99 1.02 15.74
C THR A 52 -13.17 0.25 17.05
N ALA A 53 -14.20 -0.61 17.14
CA ALA A 53 -14.42 -1.42 18.33
C ALA A 53 -13.35 -2.51 18.45
N ALA A 54 -13.02 -3.18 17.33
CA ALA A 54 -11.95 -4.17 17.28
C ALA A 54 -10.59 -3.58 17.68
N LEU A 55 -10.21 -2.41 17.17
CA LEU A 55 -8.94 -1.75 17.54
C LEU A 55 -8.87 -1.40 19.03
N ARG A 56 -9.97 -0.89 19.61
CA ARG A 56 -10.02 -0.62 21.06
C ARG A 56 -9.86 -1.91 21.87
N ASN A 57 -10.58 -2.97 21.51
CA ASN A 57 -10.57 -4.22 22.25
C ASN A 57 -9.22 -4.97 22.07
N ALA A 58 -8.62 -4.89 20.88
CA ALA A 58 -7.27 -5.34 20.61
C ALA A 58 -6.24 -4.62 21.48
N HIS A 59 -6.33 -3.28 21.62
CA HIS A 59 -5.47 -2.53 22.53
C HIS A 59 -5.57 -3.01 23.98
N GLU A 60 -6.79 -3.23 24.49
CA GLU A 60 -7.02 -3.75 25.85
C GLU A 60 -6.42 -5.15 26.02
N THR A 61 -6.57 -6.00 25.00
CA THR A 61 -6.03 -7.37 24.97
C THR A 61 -4.50 -7.38 24.99
N LEU A 62 -3.88 -6.64 24.07
CA LEU A 62 -2.41 -6.52 23.94
C LEU A 62 -1.78 -6.02 25.24
N SER A 63 -2.45 -5.08 25.92
CA SER A 63 -1.97 -4.51 27.19
C SER A 63 -1.96 -5.49 28.36
N GLY A 64 -2.71 -6.61 28.27
CA GLY A 64 -2.87 -7.57 29.37
C GLY A 64 -2.29 -8.97 29.10
N CYS A 65 -1.95 -9.30 27.86
CA CYS A 65 -1.68 -10.71 27.48
C CYS A 65 -0.22 -11.16 27.66
N GLY A 66 0.75 -10.24 27.74
CA GLY A 66 2.17 -10.58 27.68
C GLY A 66 2.58 -11.05 26.28
N THR A 67 2.73 -12.36 26.10
CA THR A 67 3.02 -12.98 24.78
C THR A 67 1.71 -13.48 24.15
N CYS A 68 1.17 -12.73 23.19
CA CYS A 68 0.01 -13.14 22.42
C CYS A 68 0.06 -12.61 20.98
N ARG A 69 -0.77 -13.18 20.12
CA ARG A 69 -1.07 -12.64 18.80
C ARG A 69 -2.53 -12.24 18.75
N VAL A 70 -2.79 -10.97 18.46
CA VAL A 70 -4.13 -10.45 18.20
C VAL A 70 -4.30 -10.25 16.70
N THR A 71 -5.28 -10.92 16.11
CA THR A 71 -5.65 -10.78 14.70
C THR A 71 -6.99 -10.06 14.60
N ILE A 72 -7.06 -9.00 13.81
CA ILE A 72 -8.30 -8.37 13.40
C ILE A 72 -8.54 -8.79 11.95
N ARG A 73 -9.51 -9.68 11.73
CA ARG A 73 -9.94 -10.12 10.40
C ARG A 73 -11.13 -9.30 9.96
N ILE A 74 -11.06 -8.64 8.82
CA ILE A 74 -12.07 -7.69 8.35
C ILE A 74 -12.67 -8.25 7.06
N ALA A 75 -13.99 -8.45 7.07
CA ALA A 75 -14.72 -8.85 5.88
C ALA A 75 -14.67 -7.74 4.81
N SER A 76 -14.89 -8.14 3.58
CA SER A 76 -15.11 -7.24 2.45
C SER A 76 -16.31 -6.32 2.70
N GLY A 77 -16.29 -5.18 2.01
CA GLY A 77 -17.29 -4.14 2.12
C GLY A 77 -16.70 -2.80 2.58
N GLU A 78 -17.59 -1.85 2.83
CA GLU A 78 -17.26 -0.47 3.13
C GLU A 78 -17.26 -0.17 4.63
N TYR A 79 -16.28 0.61 5.07
CA TYR A 79 -16.12 1.03 6.45
C TYR A 79 -15.91 2.53 6.49
N ASP A 80 -16.75 3.26 7.23
CA ASP A 80 -16.82 4.73 7.27
C ASP A 80 -16.16 5.36 8.51
N GLY A 81 -15.66 4.53 9.42
CA GLY A 81 -15.03 4.96 10.66
C GLY A 81 -16.04 5.44 11.71
N LYS A 82 -15.52 5.88 12.85
CA LYS A 82 -16.40 6.24 13.98
C LYS A 82 -17.24 7.48 13.64
N ALA A 83 -18.55 7.29 13.47
CA ALA A 83 -19.49 8.35 13.11
C ALA A 83 -19.16 9.01 11.74
N GLY A 84 -18.72 8.20 10.77
CA GLY A 84 -18.47 8.67 9.40
C GLY A 84 -17.22 9.54 9.26
N THR A 85 -16.30 9.50 10.21
CA THR A 85 -15.08 10.34 10.17
C THR A 85 -14.04 9.86 9.17
N GLY A 86 -14.14 8.61 8.68
CA GLY A 86 -13.12 7.96 7.86
C GLY A 86 -11.79 7.80 8.59
N GLN A 87 -11.83 7.65 9.92
CA GLN A 87 -10.65 7.58 10.78
C GLN A 87 -10.73 6.40 11.74
N TRP A 88 -9.61 5.70 11.87
CA TRP A 88 -9.40 4.57 12.75
C TRP A 88 -8.10 4.76 13.52
N ALA A 89 -8.18 4.62 14.83
CA ALA A 89 -7.07 4.84 15.72
C ALA A 89 -6.83 3.63 16.62
N LEU A 90 -5.58 3.17 16.68
CA LEU A 90 -5.10 2.31 17.75
C LEU A 90 -4.46 3.20 18.83
N PRO A 91 -4.95 3.16 20.09
CA PRO A 91 -4.28 3.84 21.21
C PRO A 91 -2.86 3.32 21.43
N GLU A 92 -2.04 4.05 22.21
CA GLU A 92 -0.66 3.65 22.53
C GLU A 92 -0.60 2.23 23.12
N VAL A 93 0.12 1.31 22.46
CA VAL A 93 0.32 -0.07 22.93
C VAL A 93 1.79 -0.31 23.27
N ILE A 94 2.05 -0.77 24.50
CA ILE A 94 3.38 -1.21 24.94
C ILE A 94 3.31 -2.70 25.30
N ALA A 95 3.48 -3.55 24.28
CA ALA A 95 3.44 -5.00 24.37
C ALA A 95 4.56 -5.61 23.50
N PRO A 96 5.84 -5.47 23.89
CA PRO A 96 6.98 -5.79 23.02
C PRO A 96 7.13 -7.28 22.65
N GLU A 97 6.39 -8.15 23.33
CA GLU A 97 6.35 -9.60 23.06
C GLU A 97 5.09 -10.05 22.31
N ALA A 98 4.18 -9.11 21.99
CA ALA A 98 2.93 -9.40 21.32
C ALA A 98 2.93 -8.96 19.85
N SER A 99 2.16 -9.68 19.03
CA SER A 99 1.91 -9.35 17.63
C SER A 99 0.50 -8.79 17.44
N LEU A 100 0.36 -7.76 16.59
CA LEU A 100 -0.94 -7.29 16.11
C LEU A 100 -1.02 -7.45 14.59
N HIS A 101 -2.03 -8.16 14.11
CA HIS A 101 -2.32 -8.32 12.69
C HIS A 101 -3.65 -7.66 12.36
N ILE A 102 -3.69 -6.73 11.40
CA ILE A 102 -4.90 -6.10 10.87
C ILE A 102 -5.02 -6.55 9.42
N LEU A 103 -5.98 -7.43 9.16
CA LEU A 103 -6.10 -8.17 7.90
C LEU A 103 -7.48 -7.94 7.30
N GLY A 104 -7.55 -7.10 6.26
CA GLY A 104 -8.71 -6.98 5.40
C GLY A 104 -8.72 -8.03 4.29
N GLY A 105 -9.80 -8.03 3.52
CA GLY A 105 -9.92 -8.86 2.34
C GLY A 105 -10.63 -10.19 2.54
N TYR A 106 -11.35 -10.41 3.65
CA TYR A 106 -12.06 -11.68 3.89
C TYR A 106 -13.41 -11.71 3.18
N ASP A 107 -13.84 -12.89 2.74
CA ASP A 107 -15.22 -13.11 2.30
C ASP A 107 -16.22 -13.05 3.48
N GLU A 108 -17.51 -13.21 3.19
CA GLU A 108 -18.56 -13.25 4.20
C GLU A 108 -18.45 -14.43 5.18
N THR A 109 -17.67 -15.45 4.82
CA THR A 109 -17.49 -16.64 5.64
C THR A 109 -16.28 -16.52 6.57
N PHE A 110 -15.37 -15.56 6.34
CA PHE A 110 -14.04 -15.49 6.95
C PHE A 110 -13.16 -16.72 6.69
N GLU A 111 -13.45 -17.51 5.66
CA GLU A 111 -12.67 -18.71 5.30
C GLU A 111 -11.67 -18.43 4.18
N THR A 112 -12.03 -17.55 3.26
CA THR A 112 -11.16 -17.14 2.17
C THR A 112 -10.75 -15.68 2.33
N ARG A 113 -9.54 -15.35 1.86
CA ARG A 113 -8.98 -14.00 1.89
C ARG A 113 -8.35 -13.68 0.54
N ASN A 114 -8.87 -12.68 -0.15
CA ASN A 114 -8.22 -12.09 -1.31
C ASN A 114 -8.51 -10.57 -1.33
N PRO A 115 -7.62 -9.73 -0.82
CA PRO A 115 -7.89 -8.30 -0.68
C PRO A 115 -8.17 -7.54 -1.97
N PHE A 116 -7.75 -8.05 -3.11
CA PHE A 116 -8.02 -7.41 -4.41
C PHE A 116 -9.34 -7.86 -5.04
N LEU A 117 -9.84 -9.05 -4.68
CA LEU A 117 -11.13 -9.57 -5.17
C LEU A 117 -12.29 -9.33 -4.20
N THR A 118 -12.02 -9.31 -2.90
CA THR A 118 -13.00 -9.09 -1.84
C THR A 118 -12.55 -7.89 -0.98
N PRO A 119 -12.57 -6.66 -1.52
CA PRO A 119 -11.90 -5.52 -0.89
C PRO A 119 -12.56 -5.08 0.42
N THR A 120 -11.72 -4.71 1.39
CA THR A 120 -12.11 -3.94 2.58
C THR A 120 -11.84 -2.46 2.29
N LEU A 121 -12.89 -1.72 1.91
CA LEU A 121 -12.80 -0.32 1.50
C LEU A 121 -12.93 0.62 2.70
N MET A 122 -11.90 1.45 2.90
CA MET A 122 -11.80 2.45 3.95
C MET A 122 -12.34 3.79 3.43
N VAL A 123 -13.63 4.04 3.64
CA VAL A 123 -14.33 5.21 3.10
C VAL A 123 -13.98 6.46 3.90
N THR A 124 -13.66 7.56 3.21
CA THR A 124 -13.40 8.85 3.82
C THR A 124 -14.50 9.88 3.50
N PRO A 125 -14.81 10.80 4.43
CA PRO A 125 -15.72 11.89 4.16
C PRO A 125 -15.02 13.04 3.40
N PRO A 126 -15.80 13.97 2.82
CA PRO A 126 -15.30 15.29 2.45
C PRO A 126 -14.60 15.97 3.62
N GLU A 127 -13.53 16.70 3.32
CA GLU A 127 -12.78 17.50 4.31
C GLU A 127 -12.28 16.70 5.53
N ARG A 128 -11.85 15.45 5.34
CA ARG A 128 -11.29 14.59 6.40
C ARG A 128 -10.24 15.33 7.24
N SER A 129 -10.46 15.30 8.56
CA SER A 129 -9.75 16.14 9.55
C SER A 129 -8.53 15.49 10.22
N GLY A 130 -8.10 14.31 9.76
CA GLY A 130 -7.11 13.48 10.44
C GLY A 130 -6.75 12.24 9.64
N ILE A 131 -5.71 11.51 10.05
CA ILE A 131 -5.15 10.35 9.34
C ILE A 131 -6.15 9.19 9.27
N VAL A 132 -6.14 8.43 8.17
CA VAL A 132 -7.11 7.35 7.96
C VAL A 132 -6.88 6.24 8.98
N LEU A 133 -5.70 5.62 9.01
CA LEU A 133 -5.31 4.65 10.05
C LEU A 133 -4.10 5.16 10.83
N SER A 134 -4.30 5.41 12.12
CA SER A 134 -3.28 5.96 12.99
C SER A 134 -3.02 5.12 14.24
N PHE A 135 -1.74 4.91 14.53
CA PHE A 135 -1.25 4.38 15.79
C PHE A 135 -0.92 5.60 16.67
N GLU A 136 -1.85 5.96 17.56
CA GLU A 136 -1.80 7.17 18.35
C GLU A 136 -0.81 7.07 19.52
N GLY A 137 -0.20 8.19 19.88
CA GLY A 137 0.79 8.24 20.95
C GLY A 137 2.22 8.36 20.43
N LYS A 138 3.17 8.24 21.35
CA LYS A 138 4.60 8.49 21.10
C LYS A 138 5.47 7.27 21.37
N LYS A 139 4.91 6.16 21.84
CA LYS A 139 5.66 4.98 22.25
C LYS A 139 4.86 3.70 22.00
N HIS A 140 4.80 3.26 20.74
CA HIS A 140 4.32 1.91 20.46
C HIS A 140 5.46 0.91 20.57
N ALA A 141 5.20 -0.26 21.12
CA ALA A 141 6.13 -1.38 21.16
C ALA A 141 5.37 -2.68 20.92
N LEU A 142 5.68 -3.37 19.81
CA LEU A 142 5.10 -4.65 19.41
C LEU A 142 6.21 -5.55 18.86
N ALA A 143 6.15 -6.85 19.12
CA ALA A 143 7.08 -7.79 18.47
C ALA A 143 6.95 -7.70 16.95
N GLU A 144 5.70 -7.61 16.48
CA GLU A 144 5.33 -7.57 15.08
C GLU A 144 4.03 -6.77 14.89
N LEU A 145 3.97 -5.99 13.81
CA LEU A 145 2.76 -5.34 13.33
C LEU A 145 2.53 -5.68 11.86
N VAL A 146 1.36 -6.22 11.54
CA VAL A 146 0.92 -6.45 10.15
C VAL A 146 -0.28 -5.57 9.85
N VAL A 147 -0.21 -4.80 8.76
CA VAL A 147 -1.34 -4.06 8.18
C VAL A 147 -1.49 -4.52 6.74
N SER A 148 -2.54 -5.30 6.47
CA SER A 148 -2.68 -5.92 5.17
C SER A 148 -4.10 -6.01 4.65
N GLY A 149 -4.25 -5.85 3.34
CA GLY A 149 -5.51 -6.07 2.64
C GLY A 149 -6.56 -4.97 2.80
N LEU A 150 -6.12 -3.73 3.01
CA LEU A 150 -7.00 -2.56 3.11
C LEU A 150 -6.92 -1.73 1.84
N THR A 151 -8.08 -1.27 1.35
CA THR A 151 -8.17 -0.33 0.24
C THR A 151 -8.47 1.06 0.79
N PHE A 152 -7.62 2.02 0.45
CA PHE A 152 -7.71 3.41 0.87
C PHE A 152 -7.89 4.30 -0.37
N ASP A 153 -9.13 4.65 -0.69
CA ASP A 153 -9.43 5.75 -1.61
C ASP A 153 -9.77 7.01 -0.81
N VAL A 154 -8.88 7.99 -0.84
CA VAL A 154 -9.07 9.26 -0.12
C VAL A 154 -9.52 10.41 -1.02
N SER A 155 -9.89 10.13 -2.28
CA SER A 155 -10.43 11.15 -3.20
C SER A 155 -11.64 11.92 -2.67
N PRO A 156 -12.58 11.35 -1.89
CA PRO A 156 -13.70 12.12 -1.38
C PRO A 156 -13.26 13.29 -0.48
N SER A 157 -12.07 13.18 0.11
CA SER A 157 -11.48 14.20 0.99
C SER A 157 -10.69 15.28 0.24
N ASN A 158 -10.62 15.22 -1.09
CA ASN A 158 -9.84 16.11 -1.92
C ASN A 158 -10.71 17.15 -2.63
N ALA A 159 -10.07 18.23 -3.06
CA ALA A 159 -10.66 19.20 -3.96
C ALA A 159 -9.96 19.14 -5.31
N TYR A 160 -10.74 19.07 -6.37
CA TYR A 160 -10.26 19.09 -7.75
C TYR A 160 -10.78 20.33 -8.48
N ASP A 161 -9.96 20.89 -9.37
CA ASP A 161 -10.40 21.93 -10.27
C ASP A 161 -11.39 21.34 -11.29
N ALA A 162 -12.58 21.93 -11.40
CA ALA A 162 -13.64 21.37 -12.22
C ALA A 162 -13.32 21.43 -13.72
N GLN A 163 -12.42 22.31 -14.16
CA GLN A 163 -12.12 22.47 -15.59
C GLN A 163 -11.04 21.52 -16.07
N THR A 164 -10.04 21.27 -15.22
CA THR A 164 -8.81 20.55 -15.54
C THR A 164 -8.70 19.20 -14.83
N ASN A 165 -9.63 18.89 -13.93
CA ASN A 165 -9.58 17.76 -12.98
C ASN A 165 -8.34 17.76 -12.07
N THR A 166 -7.55 18.83 -12.04
CA THR A 166 -6.29 18.90 -11.29
C THR A 166 -6.53 18.97 -9.78
N LEU A 167 -5.72 18.26 -9.00
CA LEU A 167 -5.75 18.33 -7.54
C LEU A 167 -5.43 19.75 -7.03
N MET A 168 -6.26 20.27 -6.14
CA MET A 168 -6.06 21.54 -5.45
C MET A 168 -5.66 21.30 -3.99
N PHE A 169 -4.37 21.52 -3.67
CA PHE A 169 -3.86 21.34 -2.30
C PHE A 169 -4.60 22.17 -1.25
N SER A 170 -4.91 23.44 -1.54
CA SER A 170 -5.50 24.38 -0.58
C SER A 170 -6.94 24.02 -0.16
N GLY A 171 -7.59 23.09 -0.87
CA GLY A 171 -8.91 22.57 -0.54
C GLY A 171 -8.94 21.07 -0.22
N SER A 172 -7.79 20.40 -0.23
CA SER A 172 -7.67 18.95 0.03
C SER A 172 -7.19 18.67 1.45
N SER A 173 -7.42 17.45 1.94
CA SER A 173 -6.93 17.04 3.26
C SER A 173 -5.41 17.13 3.36
N THR A 174 -4.89 17.72 4.44
CA THR A 174 -3.45 17.77 4.73
C THR A 174 -2.97 16.56 5.52
N TRP A 175 -3.74 15.48 5.58
CA TRP A 175 -3.40 14.29 6.35
C TRP A 175 -3.11 13.11 5.42
N GLY A 176 -2.04 12.36 5.71
CA GLY A 176 -1.73 11.13 4.98
C GLY A 176 -2.70 9.98 5.30
N ILE A 177 -2.40 8.81 4.75
CA ILE A 177 -3.22 7.59 4.94
C ILE A 177 -2.81 6.85 6.21
N LEU A 178 -1.53 6.54 6.37
CA LEU A 178 -1.01 5.74 7.47
C LEU A 178 -0.09 6.56 8.39
N ARG A 179 -0.22 6.35 9.69
CA ARG A 179 0.76 6.80 10.69
C ARG A 179 1.00 5.74 11.73
N PHE A 180 2.25 5.30 11.86
CA PHE A 180 2.66 4.28 12.82
C PHE A 180 3.15 4.86 14.17
N GLY A 181 3.15 6.19 14.34
CA GLY A 181 3.75 6.84 15.50
C GLY A 181 5.26 6.54 15.61
N TYR A 182 5.82 6.58 16.82
CA TYR A 182 7.16 6.02 17.07
C TYR A 182 7.01 4.54 17.43
N LEU A 183 6.89 3.70 16.41
CA LEU A 183 6.79 2.26 16.57
C LEU A 183 8.17 1.65 16.81
N THR A 184 8.29 0.94 17.93
CA THR A 184 9.41 0.05 18.21
C THR A 184 8.99 -1.38 17.87
N THR A 185 9.68 -2.05 16.96
CA THR A 185 9.32 -3.42 16.53
C THR A 185 10.49 -4.21 15.94
N ASN A 186 10.36 -5.54 15.89
CA ASN A 186 11.24 -6.39 15.09
C ASN A 186 10.70 -6.63 13.68
N HIS A 187 9.39 -6.50 13.46
CA HIS A 187 8.82 -6.74 12.13
C HIS A 187 7.60 -5.85 11.90
N LEU A 188 7.69 -4.99 10.89
CA LEU A 188 6.53 -4.29 10.34
C LEU A 188 6.24 -4.86 8.96
N VAL A 189 5.02 -5.34 8.73
CA VAL A 189 4.53 -5.75 7.42
C VAL A 189 3.41 -4.81 6.98
N VAL A 190 3.57 -4.22 5.79
CA VAL A 190 2.51 -3.51 5.07
C VAL A 190 2.31 -4.25 3.75
N ALA A 191 1.21 -4.98 3.62
CA ALA A 191 1.03 -5.91 2.49
C ALA A 191 -0.35 -5.90 1.85
N ASP A 192 -0.46 -6.20 0.56
CA ASP A 192 -1.75 -6.37 -0.14
C ASP A 192 -2.70 -5.15 -0.05
N ASN A 193 -2.18 -3.94 0.22
CA ASN A 193 -3.01 -2.76 0.35
C ASN A 193 -3.12 -2.01 -0.99
N VAL A 194 -4.21 -1.28 -1.17
CA VAL A 194 -4.39 -0.34 -2.27
C VAL A 194 -4.43 1.07 -1.70
N PHE A 195 -3.56 1.95 -2.18
CA PHE A 195 -3.47 3.35 -1.77
C PHE A 195 -3.72 4.25 -2.98
N LEU A 196 -4.79 5.05 -2.92
CA LEU A 196 -5.27 5.83 -4.03
C LEU A 196 -5.53 7.29 -3.64
N ASN A 197 -5.17 8.22 -4.52
CA ASN A 197 -5.54 9.64 -4.45
C ASN A 197 -5.00 10.39 -3.21
N ALA A 198 -3.88 9.96 -2.59
CA ALA A 198 -3.37 10.62 -1.39
C ALA A 198 -2.70 11.97 -1.70
N PRO A 199 -3.26 13.13 -1.29
CA PRO A 199 -2.66 14.44 -1.59
C PRO A 199 -1.46 14.77 -0.69
N ASN A 200 -1.29 14.08 0.44
CA ASN A 200 -0.23 14.36 1.41
C ASN A 200 0.45 13.08 1.89
N GLY A 201 0.64 12.13 0.97
CA GLY A 201 1.41 10.91 1.17
C GLY A 201 0.66 9.73 1.75
N VAL A 202 1.20 8.54 1.48
CA VAL A 202 0.70 7.29 2.05
C VAL A 202 1.33 7.05 3.43
N ALA A 203 2.66 6.90 3.50
CA ALA A 203 3.36 6.66 4.76
C ALA A 203 4.85 7.03 4.73
N ALA A 204 5.35 7.41 5.91
CA ALA A 204 6.77 7.60 6.20
C ALA A 204 7.09 7.04 7.60
N PRO A 205 7.11 5.71 7.79
CA PRO A 205 7.23 5.12 9.11
C PRO A 205 8.62 5.33 9.72
N ALA A 206 8.68 6.04 10.84
CA ALA A 206 9.90 6.24 11.63
C ALA A 206 10.11 5.08 12.62
N ILE A 207 10.51 3.91 12.10
CA ILE A 207 10.62 2.67 12.88
C ILE A 207 11.87 2.63 13.75
N ARG A 208 11.69 2.31 15.03
CA ARG A 208 12.77 1.98 15.96
C ARG A 208 12.96 0.47 16.00
N ALA A 209 14.08 0.01 15.48
CA ALA A 209 14.42 -1.40 15.50
C ALA A 209 14.64 -1.90 16.94
N MET A 210 13.94 -2.96 17.33
CA MET A 210 14.16 -3.65 18.62
C MET A 210 15.48 -4.42 18.66
N SER A 211 15.90 -4.97 17.52
CA SER A 211 17.13 -5.74 17.35
C SER A 211 17.84 -5.40 16.03
N ASP A 212 19.02 -5.95 15.80
CA ASP A 212 19.74 -5.84 14.53
C ASP A 212 19.13 -6.70 13.41
N GLN A 213 18.15 -7.55 13.72
CA GLN A 213 17.39 -8.35 12.76
C GLN A 213 16.04 -7.71 12.40
N ALA A 214 15.78 -6.48 12.85
CA ALA A 214 14.48 -5.85 12.60
C ALA A 214 14.25 -5.63 11.09
N LEU A 215 13.06 -5.97 10.63
CA LEU A 215 12.65 -5.91 9.23
C LEU A 215 11.41 -5.02 9.06
N VAL A 216 11.43 -4.16 8.05
CA VAL A 216 10.25 -3.48 7.53
C VAL A 216 9.98 -4.02 6.13
N GLU A 217 8.88 -4.72 5.98
CA GLU A 217 8.45 -5.34 4.74
C GLU A 217 7.24 -4.61 4.17
N VAL A 218 7.40 -4.10 2.96
CA VAL A 218 6.37 -3.42 2.19
C VAL A 218 6.22 -4.24 0.93
N THR A 219 5.18 -5.06 0.86
CA THR A 219 5.08 -6.08 -0.18
C THR A 219 3.71 -6.15 -0.82
N ASN A 220 3.65 -6.42 -2.12
CA ASN A 220 2.38 -6.67 -2.80
C ASN A 220 1.35 -5.53 -2.67
N ASN A 221 1.77 -4.27 -2.53
CA ASN A 221 0.84 -3.13 -2.44
C ASN A 221 0.68 -2.44 -3.80
N VAL A 222 -0.49 -1.84 -4.02
CA VAL A 222 -0.75 -0.91 -5.13
C VAL A 222 -0.70 0.52 -4.59
N PHE A 223 0.24 1.30 -5.10
CA PHE A 223 0.34 2.74 -4.89
C PHE A 223 -0.01 3.45 -6.20
N MET A 224 -1.24 3.94 -6.30
CA MET A 224 -1.73 4.56 -7.52
C MET A 224 -2.15 6.01 -7.29
N ASN A 225 -1.76 6.92 -8.17
CA ASN A 225 -2.25 8.30 -8.15
C ASN A 225 -2.08 9.05 -6.82
N ASN A 226 -0.93 8.88 -6.15
CA ASN A 226 -0.63 9.57 -4.90
C ASN A 226 0.38 10.69 -5.12
N VAL A 227 0.19 11.79 -4.40
CA VAL A 227 1.20 12.83 -4.20
C VAL A 227 2.03 12.39 -2.98
N TYR A 228 3.20 11.83 -3.25
CA TYR A 228 4.00 10.96 -2.35
C TYR A 228 3.39 9.58 -2.10
N THR A 229 4.20 8.53 -2.24
CA THR A 229 3.80 7.18 -1.82
C THR A 229 4.47 6.82 -0.51
N TRP A 230 5.69 6.31 -0.58
CA TRP A 230 6.38 5.70 0.54
C TRP A 230 7.74 6.33 0.77
N GLN A 231 8.06 6.61 2.04
CA GLN A 231 9.37 7.12 2.43
C GLN A 231 10.05 6.20 3.44
N VAL A 232 11.27 5.79 3.12
CA VAL A 232 12.17 5.12 4.07
C VAL A 232 12.88 6.19 4.91
N THR A 233 12.55 6.25 6.20
CA THR A 233 13.05 7.30 7.10
C THR A 233 13.61 6.73 8.41
N SER A 234 14.41 7.53 9.12
CA SER A 234 15.03 7.13 10.38
C SER A 234 14.08 7.27 11.56
N GLY A 235 13.85 6.17 12.30
CA GLY A 235 13.19 6.19 13.61
C GLY A 235 14.13 6.55 14.78
N GLY A 236 15.44 6.61 14.51
CA GLY A 236 16.50 6.65 15.51
C GLY A 236 16.60 5.35 16.33
N GLY A 237 17.57 5.29 17.25
CA GLY A 237 17.77 4.12 18.11
C GLY A 237 19.17 3.53 17.99
N LYS A 238 19.37 2.38 18.63
CA LYS A 238 20.66 1.66 18.62
C LYS A 238 20.89 0.91 17.31
N PHE A 239 19.81 0.38 16.73
CA PHE A 239 19.81 -0.39 15.50
C PHE A 239 18.99 0.35 14.44
N THR A 240 19.32 0.13 13.17
CA THR A 240 18.51 0.54 12.02
C THR A 240 17.92 -0.73 11.39
N PRO A 241 16.63 -0.73 11.01
CA PRO A 241 16.02 -1.90 10.41
C PRO A 241 16.52 -2.13 8.98
N ARG A 242 16.38 -3.36 8.50
CA ARG A 242 16.41 -3.67 7.06
C ARG A 242 15.04 -3.35 6.46
N TYR A 243 15.03 -2.87 5.22
CA TYR A 243 13.81 -2.69 4.44
C TYR A 243 13.77 -3.68 3.28
N ARG A 244 12.61 -4.30 3.08
CA ARG A 244 12.28 -5.07 1.88
C ARG A 244 11.05 -4.44 1.23
N LEU A 245 11.24 -3.87 0.04
CA LEU A 245 10.21 -3.31 -0.81
C LEU A 245 10.07 -4.25 -2.00
N ALA A 246 9.08 -5.15 -1.95
CA ALA A 246 9.00 -6.26 -2.91
C ALA A 246 7.64 -6.40 -3.57
N GLY A 247 7.60 -6.58 -4.89
CA GLY A 247 6.33 -6.90 -5.57
C GLY A 247 5.27 -5.80 -5.45
N ASN A 248 5.64 -4.53 -5.28
CA ASN A 248 4.66 -3.44 -5.22
C ASN A 248 4.46 -2.81 -6.61
N SER A 249 3.26 -2.35 -6.91
CA SER A 249 2.97 -1.53 -8.08
C SER A 249 2.94 -0.05 -7.70
N PHE A 250 3.85 0.75 -8.24
CA PHE A 250 3.85 2.21 -8.13
C PHE A 250 3.47 2.80 -9.49
N VAL A 251 2.22 3.23 -9.63
CA VAL A 251 1.63 3.59 -10.92
C VAL A 251 1.05 5.00 -10.87
N LEU A 252 1.44 5.85 -11.83
CA LEU A 252 0.89 7.20 -11.98
C LEU A 252 1.02 8.05 -10.68
N ASN A 253 2.16 8.02 -9.99
CA ASN A 253 2.35 8.86 -8.80
C ASN A 253 3.02 10.19 -9.13
N TRP A 254 2.84 11.15 -8.22
CA TRP A 254 3.12 12.56 -8.47
C TRP A 254 4.10 13.13 -7.43
N PRO A 255 5.02 14.01 -7.86
CA PRO A 255 5.82 14.81 -6.93
C PRO A 255 4.93 15.79 -6.17
N ARG A 256 5.40 16.31 -5.03
CA ARG A 256 4.64 17.36 -4.31
C ARG A 256 4.48 18.63 -5.13
N ASN A 257 5.60 19.10 -5.64
CA ASN A 257 5.64 20.28 -6.48
C ASN A 257 5.71 19.78 -7.93
N PRO A 258 4.75 20.17 -8.78
CA PRO A 258 4.68 19.77 -10.18
C PRO A 258 5.71 20.50 -11.07
N ASP A 259 6.94 20.64 -10.57
CA ASP A 259 8.02 21.35 -11.27
C ASP A 259 9.40 20.75 -10.96
N ARG A 260 10.36 20.99 -11.86
CA ARG A 260 11.73 20.44 -11.81
C ARG A 260 12.53 20.85 -10.58
N THR A 261 12.08 21.84 -9.81
CA THR A 261 12.73 22.32 -8.59
C THR A 261 12.25 21.57 -7.34
N THR A 262 11.26 20.66 -7.47
CA THR A 262 10.77 19.81 -6.39
C THR A 262 11.92 19.19 -5.59
N SER A 263 11.79 19.16 -4.26
CA SER A 263 12.79 18.52 -3.39
C SER A 263 12.61 17.01 -3.28
N ASN A 264 11.57 16.46 -3.91
CA ASN A 264 11.11 15.08 -3.75
C ASN A 264 10.50 14.57 -5.07
N PRO A 265 11.32 14.37 -6.10
CA PRO A 265 10.84 14.01 -7.43
C PRO A 265 10.27 12.59 -7.50
N GLY A 266 10.92 11.61 -6.86
CA GLY A 266 10.58 10.20 -7.00
C GLY A 266 9.36 9.76 -6.18
N THR A 267 8.69 8.70 -6.62
CA THR A 267 7.58 8.12 -5.88
C THR A 267 8.05 7.41 -4.61
N LEU A 268 9.10 6.59 -4.70
CA LEU A 268 9.73 5.94 -3.55
C LEU A 268 10.91 6.78 -3.07
N GLU A 269 10.79 7.38 -1.89
CA GLU A 269 11.83 8.23 -1.31
C GLU A 269 12.68 7.47 -0.30
N ILE A 270 14.01 7.58 -0.43
CA ILE A 270 14.98 6.93 0.45
C ILE A 270 15.76 8.01 1.21
N GLY A 271 15.70 7.94 2.53
CA GLY A 271 16.44 8.85 3.41
C GLY A 271 17.95 8.56 3.46
N ASN A 272 18.63 9.15 4.44
CA ASN A 272 20.08 9.00 4.65
C ASN A 272 20.47 7.62 5.22
N LYS A 273 21.78 7.37 5.38
CA LYS A 273 22.37 6.16 5.98
C LYS A 273 21.88 5.74 7.37
N TYR A 274 21.15 6.60 8.10
CA TYR A 274 20.53 6.26 9.38
C TYR A 274 19.10 5.75 9.26
N SER A 275 18.57 5.66 8.03
CA SER A 275 17.19 5.23 7.77
C SER A 275 17.06 3.71 7.75
N ALA A 276 18.08 3.01 7.24
CA ALA A 276 18.10 1.56 7.11
C ALA A 276 19.54 1.01 7.16
N SER A 277 19.70 -0.25 7.59
CA SER A 277 20.96 -0.98 7.44
C SER A 277 21.16 -1.56 6.04
N GLN A 278 20.05 -1.89 5.36
CA GLN A 278 19.98 -2.40 3.99
C GLN A 278 18.57 -2.09 3.45
N ILE A 279 18.46 -1.76 2.18
CA ILE A 279 17.18 -1.61 1.46
C ILE A 279 17.22 -2.49 0.23
N ASP A 280 16.31 -3.46 0.16
CA ASP A 280 16.13 -4.31 -1.02
C ASP A 280 14.86 -3.90 -1.74
N ILE A 281 15.02 -3.47 -2.99
CA ILE A 281 13.94 -3.07 -3.90
C ILE A 281 13.90 -4.11 -5.01
N THR A 282 12.91 -5.01 -4.96
CA THR A 282 12.88 -6.18 -5.86
C THR A 282 11.51 -6.52 -6.42
N ARG A 283 11.44 -6.89 -7.70
CA ARG A 283 10.17 -7.28 -8.37
C ARG A 283 9.07 -6.24 -8.28
N ASN A 284 9.40 -4.96 -8.06
CA ASN A 284 8.41 -3.90 -8.10
C ASN A 284 8.16 -3.49 -9.55
N LEU A 285 6.97 -2.97 -9.77
CA LEU A 285 6.56 -2.30 -11.00
C LEU A 285 6.53 -0.80 -10.74
N PHE A 286 7.30 -0.03 -11.49
CA PHE A 286 7.25 1.43 -11.50
C PHE A 286 6.82 1.89 -12.88
N ALA A 287 5.60 2.41 -13.00
CA ALA A 287 5.06 2.85 -14.27
C ALA A 287 4.46 4.26 -14.18
N PHE A 288 4.73 5.10 -15.18
CA PHE A 288 4.08 6.40 -15.37
C PHE A 288 4.25 7.37 -14.18
N ASN A 289 5.29 7.22 -13.35
CA ASN A 289 5.51 8.09 -12.21
C ASN A 289 6.13 9.41 -12.69
N VAL A 290 5.38 10.51 -12.59
CA VAL A 290 5.68 11.78 -13.27
C VAL A 290 7.04 12.37 -12.90
N GLY A 291 7.44 12.23 -11.64
CA GLY A 291 8.73 12.72 -11.17
C GLY A 291 9.85 11.67 -11.14
N GLY A 292 9.57 10.41 -11.44
CA GLY A 292 10.54 9.32 -11.39
C GLY A 292 10.17 8.24 -10.37
N ALA A 293 10.83 7.09 -10.47
CA ALA A 293 10.51 5.91 -9.68
C ALA A 293 11.14 6.00 -8.28
N ILE A 294 12.47 6.02 -8.20
CA ILE A 294 13.21 5.98 -6.93
C ILE A 294 13.97 7.30 -6.74
N PHE A 295 13.79 7.92 -5.57
CA PHE A 295 14.53 9.11 -5.17
C PHE A 295 15.33 8.84 -3.89
N PRO A 296 16.62 8.48 -4.01
CA PRO A 296 17.53 8.51 -2.89
C PRO A 296 18.00 9.95 -2.63
N GLN A 297 17.81 10.43 -1.40
CA GLN A 297 18.23 11.77 -1.00
C GLN A 297 19.76 11.96 -1.04
N TRP A 298 20.50 10.85 -1.01
CA TRP A 298 21.96 10.80 -0.94
C TRP A 298 22.47 9.72 -1.91
N ASP A 299 23.71 9.87 -2.36
CA ASP A 299 24.42 8.85 -3.14
C ASP A 299 24.81 7.63 -2.27
N ASP A 300 25.57 6.71 -2.83
CA ASP A 300 26.10 5.51 -2.20
C ASP A 300 27.10 5.79 -1.04
N VAL A 301 27.59 7.02 -0.89
CA VAL A 301 28.52 7.41 0.19
C VAL A 301 27.78 7.80 1.46
N ASP A 302 26.71 8.59 1.33
CA ASP A 302 25.94 9.12 2.47
C ASP A 302 24.53 8.51 2.63
N GLY A 303 24.13 7.69 1.67
CA GLY A 303 22.92 6.87 1.67
C GLY A 303 23.09 5.54 2.43
N PRO A 304 21.97 4.82 2.65
CA PRO A 304 22.02 3.43 3.11
C PRO A 304 22.57 2.51 2.00
N ASN A 305 22.89 1.27 2.35
CA ASN A 305 23.14 0.24 1.34
C ASN A 305 21.82 -0.08 0.62
N ILE A 306 21.84 -0.10 -0.71
CA ILE A 306 20.66 -0.31 -1.55
C ILE A 306 20.97 -1.42 -2.56
N ALA A 307 20.01 -2.33 -2.73
CA ALA A 307 19.94 -3.26 -3.83
C ALA A 307 18.66 -2.99 -4.66
N ILE A 308 18.80 -2.79 -5.98
CA ILE A 308 17.71 -2.55 -6.93
C ILE A 308 17.76 -3.66 -7.97
N THR A 309 16.96 -4.70 -7.77
CA THR A 309 17.12 -5.97 -8.49
C THR A 309 15.81 -6.45 -9.05
N GLU A 310 15.79 -6.95 -10.29
CA GLU A 310 14.60 -7.57 -10.87
C GLU A 310 13.37 -6.64 -10.81
N ASN A 311 13.47 -5.33 -11.05
CA ASN A 311 12.31 -4.43 -11.13
C ASN A 311 11.97 -4.10 -12.59
N LEU A 312 10.71 -3.73 -12.82
CA LEU A 312 10.24 -3.22 -14.11
C LEU A 312 10.05 -1.71 -14.02
N PHE A 313 10.69 -0.96 -14.93
CA PHE A 313 10.56 0.49 -15.08
C PHE A 313 9.97 0.82 -16.44
N CYS A 314 8.84 1.55 -16.47
CA CYS A 314 8.19 1.94 -17.72
C CYS A 314 7.70 3.39 -17.64
N ASP A 315 8.19 4.24 -18.53
CA ASP A 315 7.73 5.61 -18.74
C ASP A 315 7.70 6.47 -17.46
N ASN A 316 8.78 6.44 -16.68
CA ASN A 316 8.90 7.26 -15.49
C ASN A 316 9.58 8.61 -15.81
N GLY A 317 9.47 9.56 -14.89
CA GLY A 317 10.31 10.76 -14.92
C GLY A 317 9.94 11.81 -15.97
N ALA A 318 8.75 11.75 -16.57
CA ALA A 318 8.29 12.67 -17.62
C ALA A 318 8.52 14.17 -17.35
N MET A 319 8.49 14.60 -16.09
CA MET A 319 8.80 15.97 -15.70
C MET A 319 10.23 16.42 -16.09
N PHE A 320 11.13 15.48 -16.37
CA PHE A 320 12.55 15.69 -16.64
C PHE A 320 12.96 15.41 -18.09
N ASP A 321 12.00 15.32 -19.01
CA ASP A 321 12.24 15.06 -20.44
C ASP A 321 13.07 13.78 -20.68
N PRO A 322 12.56 12.59 -20.31
CA PRO A 322 13.24 11.33 -20.57
C PRO A 322 13.49 11.17 -22.09
N GLU A 323 14.65 10.65 -22.46
CA GLU A 323 14.99 10.32 -23.84
C GLU A 323 14.52 8.90 -24.19
N GLU A 324 14.46 8.01 -23.20
CA GLU A 324 14.05 6.60 -23.35
C GLU A 324 12.98 6.19 -22.32
N PRO A 325 12.11 5.19 -22.60
CA PRO A 325 11.08 4.72 -21.66
C PRO A 325 11.63 4.25 -20.30
N ALA A 326 12.87 3.75 -20.28
CA ALA A 326 13.52 3.25 -19.08
C ALA A 326 14.05 4.37 -18.16
N ASP A 327 14.17 5.59 -18.67
CA ASP A 327 14.66 6.73 -17.91
C ASP A 327 13.81 7.01 -16.67
N GLY A 328 14.45 7.62 -15.67
CA GLY A 328 13.78 8.00 -14.43
C GLY A 328 13.53 6.82 -13.49
N ALA A 329 14.19 5.68 -13.70
CA ALA A 329 14.30 4.61 -12.71
C ALA A 329 14.90 5.13 -11.40
N VAL A 330 15.93 5.96 -11.49
CA VAL A 330 16.45 6.75 -10.38
C VAL A 330 16.47 8.22 -10.77
N VAL A 331 16.06 9.08 -9.84
CA VAL A 331 16.10 10.54 -9.99
C VAL A 331 16.70 11.15 -8.73
N GLY A 332 17.60 12.12 -8.85
CA GLY A 332 18.19 12.74 -7.66
C GLY A 332 19.17 13.87 -7.94
N LYS A 333 19.55 14.58 -6.88
CA LYS A 333 20.60 15.61 -6.91
C LYS A 333 21.87 15.04 -6.30
N PHE A 334 22.69 14.41 -7.13
CA PHE A 334 23.92 13.77 -6.69
C PHE A 334 25.12 14.73 -6.79
N ASN A 335 26.17 14.48 -6.00
CA ASN A 335 27.46 15.17 -6.09
C ASN A 335 27.40 16.71 -6.03
N GLY A 336 26.42 17.26 -5.30
CA GLY A 336 26.25 18.71 -5.15
C GLY A 336 25.63 19.42 -6.36
N SER A 337 25.04 18.67 -7.30
CA SER A 337 24.31 19.22 -8.43
C SER A 337 23.12 20.08 -7.97
N ALA A 338 22.91 21.21 -8.65
CA ALA A 338 21.73 22.05 -8.44
C ALA A 338 20.48 21.51 -9.16
N THR A 339 20.67 20.66 -10.18
CA THR A 339 19.63 20.06 -11.01
C THR A 339 19.53 18.57 -10.76
N HIS A 340 18.33 18.00 -10.99
CA HIS A 340 18.16 16.56 -10.95
C HIS A 340 18.87 15.91 -12.14
N ALA A 341 19.53 14.79 -11.87
CA ALA A 341 19.87 13.80 -12.87
C ALA A 341 18.79 12.71 -12.86
N ILE A 342 18.52 12.15 -14.03
CA ILE A 342 17.70 10.96 -14.21
C ILE A 342 18.61 9.86 -14.75
N PHE A 343 18.34 8.63 -14.33
CA PHE A 343 19.09 7.45 -14.75
C PHE A 343 18.09 6.39 -15.17
N ASP A 344 18.44 5.66 -16.22
CA ASP A 344 17.84 4.39 -16.57
C ASP A 344 18.33 3.29 -15.58
N PRO A 345 17.80 2.05 -15.62
CA PRO A 345 18.24 1.00 -14.71
C PRO A 345 19.58 0.36 -15.07
N TYR A 346 20.12 0.58 -16.26
CA TYR A 346 21.35 -0.02 -16.79
C TYR A 346 22.60 0.81 -16.44
N ASP A 347 22.47 2.14 -16.38
CA ASP A 347 23.53 3.07 -16.01
C ASP A 347 23.85 3.04 -14.50
N LEU A 348 22.94 2.51 -13.67
CA LEU A 348 23.11 2.51 -12.21
C LEU A 348 24.35 1.75 -11.73
N GLU A 349 24.72 0.66 -12.41
CA GLU A 349 25.90 -0.16 -12.07
C GLU A 349 27.22 0.60 -12.28
N ASP A 350 27.23 1.56 -13.22
CA ASP A 350 28.41 2.34 -13.58
C ASP A 350 28.57 3.61 -12.72
N ASP A 351 27.45 4.19 -12.29
CA ASP A 351 27.42 5.46 -11.54
C ASP A 351 27.42 5.30 -10.01
N PHE A 352 26.95 4.16 -9.49
CA PHE A 352 26.81 3.93 -8.05
C PHE A 352 27.37 2.57 -7.62
N ALA A 353 27.90 2.47 -6.39
CA ALA A 353 28.31 1.19 -5.81
C ALA A 353 27.15 0.35 -5.25
N TRP A 354 25.95 0.50 -5.81
CA TRP A 354 24.76 -0.25 -5.40
C TRP A 354 24.71 -1.63 -6.08
N ASP A 355 24.01 -2.57 -5.44
CA ASP A 355 23.73 -3.86 -6.06
C ASP A 355 22.54 -3.69 -7.03
N THR A 356 22.81 -3.35 -8.28
CA THR A 356 21.80 -3.21 -9.33
C THR A 356 22.00 -4.29 -10.39
N TYR A 357 20.96 -5.05 -10.73
CA TYR A 357 21.01 -6.07 -11.80
C TYR A 357 19.61 -6.60 -12.15
N ASP A 358 19.48 -7.22 -13.33
CA ASP A 358 18.27 -7.90 -13.82
C ASP A 358 17.00 -7.02 -13.84
N ASN A 359 17.14 -5.69 -13.83
CA ASN A 359 16.03 -4.76 -14.04
C ASN A 359 15.68 -4.69 -15.53
N VAL A 360 14.40 -4.43 -15.84
CA VAL A 360 13.85 -4.48 -17.20
C VAL A 360 12.95 -3.27 -17.50
N ASP A 361 12.75 -3.00 -18.78
CA ASP A 361 11.96 -1.91 -19.34
C ASP A 361 10.92 -2.42 -20.34
N ILE A 362 10.08 -3.35 -19.89
CA ILE A 362 9.02 -3.97 -20.71
C ILE A 362 7.72 -3.19 -20.51
N ASP A 363 6.94 -2.97 -21.57
CA ASP A 363 5.58 -2.42 -21.45
C ASP A 363 4.68 -3.40 -20.68
N PRO A 364 4.19 -3.02 -19.49
CA PRO A 364 3.33 -3.88 -18.66
C PRO A 364 1.88 -3.99 -19.15
N GLU A 365 1.46 -3.19 -20.14
CA GLU A 365 0.08 -3.10 -20.65
C GLU A 365 -0.96 -2.86 -19.53
N LEU A 366 -0.71 -1.85 -18.70
CA LEU A 366 -1.56 -1.55 -17.54
C LEU A 366 -2.88 -0.89 -17.95
N ALA A 367 -3.96 -1.27 -17.26
CA ALA A 367 -5.18 -0.49 -17.25
C ALA A 367 -5.12 0.58 -16.15
N VAL A 368 -5.11 1.85 -16.52
CA VAL A 368 -5.16 2.97 -15.57
C VAL A 368 -6.42 3.81 -15.84
N PRO A 369 -7.43 3.77 -14.95
CA PRO A 369 -8.68 4.48 -15.18
C PRO A 369 -8.52 5.97 -14.83
N VAL A 370 -8.21 6.82 -15.81
CA VAL A 370 -8.14 8.29 -15.62
C VAL A 370 -9.40 8.94 -16.16
N LEU A 371 -10.03 9.83 -15.37
CA LEU A 371 -11.19 10.58 -15.83
C LEU A 371 -10.81 11.60 -16.90
N GLU A 372 -11.61 11.68 -17.97
CA GLU A 372 -11.46 12.71 -18.99
C GLU A 372 -11.54 14.14 -18.41
N VAL A 373 -10.69 15.02 -18.92
CA VAL A 373 -10.57 16.41 -18.48
C VAL A 373 -11.91 17.14 -18.60
N GLY A 374 -12.38 17.73 -17.49
CA GLY A 374 -13.57 18.57 -17.48
C GLY A 374 -14.89 17.83 -17.20
N VAL A 375 -14.87 16.51 -17.04
CA VAL A 375 -16.03 15.71 -16.59
C VAL A 375 -16.55 16.18 -15.22
N LEU A 376 -15.68 16.71 -14.36
CA LEU A 376 -16.08 17.26 -13.06
C LEU A 376 -16.89 18.55 -13.14
N LYS A 377 -17.04 19.19 -14.31
CA LYS A 377 -17.96 20.34 -14.48
C LYS A 377 -19.41 19.95 -14.21
N ASP A 378 -19.75 18.69 -14.45
CA ASP A 378 -21.13 18.19 -14.37
C ASP A 378 -21.41 17.41 -13.06
N ILE A 379 -20.37 17.12 -12.27
CA ILE A 379 -20.44 16.38 -11.00
C ILE A 379 -20.16 17.35 -9.84
N GLY A 380 -21.17 17.61 -9.00
CA GLY A 380 -21.03 18.51 -7.85
C GLY A 380 -19.96 18.06 -6.84
N ARG A 381 -19.35 19.03 -6.13
CA ARG A 381 -18.35 18.77 -5.07
C ARG A 381 -18.80 17.67 -4.09
N GLY A 382 -17.92 16.72 -3.79
CA GLY A 382 -18.11 15.72 -2.74
C GLY A 382 -18.92 14.49 -3.15
N VAL A 383 -19.23 14.32 -4.43
CA VAL A 383 -19.78 13.08 -4.99
C VAL A 383 -18.60 12.30 -5.56
N ALA A 384 -18.17 11.24 -4.88
CA ALA A 384 -17.38 10.21 -5.55
C ALA A 384 -18.28 9.63 -6.66
N PRO A 385 -17.85 9.57 -7.93
CA PRO A 385 -18.61 8.89 -8.95
C PRO A 385 -18.75 7.42 -8.50
N THR A 386 -19.94 7.07 -8.02
CA THR A 386 -20.27 5.70 -7.64
C THR A 386 -20.65 4.99 -8.93
N LEU A 387 -19.91 3.94 -9.25
CA LEU A 387 -20.29 2.98 -10.28
C LEU A 387 -21.68 2.41 -9.92
N PRO A 388 -22.58 2.17 -10.89
CA PRO A 388 -23.85 1.53 -10.59
C PRO A 388 -23.61 0.13 -9.98
N GLU A 389 -24.31 -0.15 -8.87
CA GLU A 389 -24.30 -1.43 -8.17
C GLU A 389 -24.88 -2.53 -9.09
N GLU A 390 -24.02 -3.35 -9.70
CA GLU A 390 -24.42 -4.70 -10.09
C GLU A 390 -23.63 -5.72 -9.25
N GLU A 391 -24.37 -6.59 -8.55
CA GLU A 391 -23.82 -7.66 -7.71
C GLU A 391 -22.89 -8.55 -8.52
N LEU A 392 -21.59 -8.54 -8.17
CA LEU A 392 -20.64 -9.55 -8.62
C LEU A 392 -21.02 -10.91 -8.00
N THR A 393 -21.65 -11.78 -8.79
CA THR A 393 -21.78 -13.20 -8.44
C THR A 393 -20.64 -13.97 -9.09
N LEU A 394 -20.05 -14.92 -8.35
CA LEU A 394 -18.96 -15.81 -8.80
C LEU A 394 -19.26 -16.56 -10.11
N ASP A 395 -20.53 -16.64 -10.51
CA ASP A 395 -21.00 -17.29 -11.74
C ASP A 395 -20.81 -16.44 -13.00
N SER A 396 -20.41 -15.17 -12.88
CA SER A 396 -20.25 -14.23 -14.01
C SER A 396 -18.86 -14.22 -14.65
N ILE A 397 -17.91 -15.01 -14.11
CA ILE A 397 -16.55 -15.12 -14.64
C ILE A 397 -16.40 -16.52 -15.26
N ASP A 398 -16.43 -16.61 -16.59
CA ASP A 398 -16.21 -17.87 -17.31
C ASP A 398 -14.71 -18.21 -17.33
N PHE A 399 -14.32 -19.24 -16.56
CA PHE A 399 -12.96 -19.80 -16.56
C PHE A 399 -12.92 -21.06 -17.44
N SER A 400 -13.11 -20.92 -18.75
CA SER A 400 -12.84 -22.01 -19.67
C SER A 400 -11.33 -22.16 -19.86
N LEU A 401 -10.73 -23.17 -19.23
CA LEU A 401 -9.40 -23.66 -19.60
C LEU A 401 -9.49 -24.28 -21.00
N GLY A 402 -9.02 -23.55 -22.01
CA GLY A 402 -8.92 -24.03 -23.38
C GLY A 402 -8.02 -25.27 -23.44
N GLY A 403 -8.62 -26.40 -23.82
CA GLY A 403 -7.90 -27.62 -24.18
C GLY A 403 -7.10 -27.42 -25.46
N GLU A 404 -6.02 -28.18 -25.56
CA GLU A 404 -5.13 -28.29 -26.71
C GLU A 404 -5.92 -28.42 -28.02
N ASP A 405 -5.80 -27.45 -28.92
CA ASP A 405 -5.88 -27.67 -30.36
C ASP A 405 -5.12 -26.55 -31.10
N GLU A 406 -4.33 -26.99 -32.07
CA GLU A 406 -3.47 -26.19 -32.95
C GLU A 406 -4.33 -25.37 -33.91
N ASP A 407 -4.27 -24.04 -33.79
CA ASP A 407 -4.16 -23.05 -34.88
C ASP A 407 -4.44 -21.66 -34.29
N GLY A 408 -3.60 -20.68 -34.64
CA GLY A 408 -3.60 -19.37 -34.01
C GLY A 408 -4.90 -18.61 -34.21
N ASP A 409 -5.56 -18.28 -33.11
CA ASP A 409 -6.60 -17.26 -33.01
C ASP A 409 -6.49 -16.56 -31.64
N ASP A 410 -6.76 -15.26 -31.67
CA ASP A 410 -6.71 -14.26 -30.60
C ASP A 410 -7.26 -14.77 -29.25
N LEU A 411 -6.50 -14.54 -28.17
CA LEU A 411 -6.98 -14.69 -26.79
C LEU A 411 -7.88 -13.49 -26.43
N SER A 412 -9.07 -13.42 -27.02
CA SER A 412 -10.08 -12.45 -26.60
C SER A 412 -10.80 -12.97 -25.36
N LEU A 413 -10.58 -12.32 -24.22
CA LEU A 413 -11.48 -12.36 -23.07
C LEU A 413 -12.85 -11.80 -23.51
N ASP A 414 -13.81 -12.68 -23.79
CA ASP A 414 -15.20 -12.29 -24.02
C ASP A 414 -15.84 -11.92 -22.67
N LEU A 415 -15.51 -10.72 -22.18
CA LEU A 415 -16.26 -10.08 -21.11
C LEU A 415 -17.65 -9.68 -21.68
N PRO A 416 -18.76 -9.99 -20.98
CA PRO A 416 -20.07 -9.53 -21.41
C PRO A 416 -20.05 -8.00 -21.55
N SER A 417 -20.41 -7.51 -22.74
CA SER A 417 -20.47 -6.08 -23.05
C SER A 417 -21.46 -5.39 -22.10
N LEU A 418 -20.93 -4.77 -21.06
CA LEU A 418 -21.70 -4.08 -20.03
C LEU A 418 -21.85 -2.60 -20.39
N ASP A 419 -23.03 -2.27 -20.92
CA ASP A 419 -23.55 -0.92 -21.13
C ASP A 419 -23.80 -0.23 -19.77
N SER A 420 -22.70 0.17 -19.13
CA SER A 420 -22.66 0.71 -17.77
C SER A 420 -22.84 2.23 -17.70
N GLY A 421 -23.18 2.90 -18.81
CA GLY A 421 -23.11 4.36 -18.91
C GLY A 421 -21.67 4.92 -18.78
N LEU A 422 -20.67 4.05 -18.71
CA LEU A 422 -19.23 4.35 -18.78
C LEU A 422 -18.71 4.26 -20.22
N SER A 423 -19.58 4.17 -21.22
CA SER A 423 -19.20 4.16 -22.64
C SER A 423 -18.46 5.44 -23.09
N GLU A 424 -18.41 6.46 -22.24
CA GLU A 424 -17.61 7.69 -22.43
C GLU A 424 -16.37 7.77 -21.53
N LEU A 425 -16.10 6.77 -20.68
CA LEU A 425 -14.83 6.62 -19.99
C LEU A 425 -13.98 5.64 -20.79
N THR A 426 -13.40 6.12 -21.88
CA THR A 426 -12.49 5.34 -22.70
C THR A 426 -11.32 4.87 -21.85
N LEU A 427 -11.26 3.55 -21.61
CA LEU A 427 -10.14 2.79 -21.05
C LEU A 427 -8.95 2.68 -22.03
N ASP A 428 -8.89 3.56 -23.02
CA ASP A 428 -8.12 3.43 -24.26
C ASP A 428 -7.61 4.80 -24.73
N ALA A 429 -7.27 5.68 -23.79
CA ALA A 429 -6.41 6.79 -24.12
C ALA A 429 -4.98 6.25 -24.16
N ASP A 430 -4.31 6.36 -25.30
CA ASP A 430 -2.86 6.41 -25.40
C ASP A 430 -2.36 7.45 -24.40
N PHE A 431 -2.18 7.04 -23.13
CA PHE A 431 -1.84 7.90 -22.01
C PHE A 431 -0.33 8.10 -22.03
N GLY A 432 0.17 8.66 -23.13
CA GLY A 432 1.57 8.99 -23.28
C GLY A 432 1.96 10.02 -22.24
N MET A 433 3.09 9.80 -21.57
CA MET A 433 3.63 10.73 -20.57
C MET A 433 3.85 12.15 -21.11
N GLU A 434 4.01 12.31 -22.43
CA GLU A 434 4.05 13.59 -23.15
C GLU A 434 2.77 14.44 -22.94
N ALA A 435 1.64 13.81 -22.60
CA ALA A 435 0.40 14.50 -22.26
C ALA A 435 0.35 14.98 -20.79
N LEU A 436 1.28 14.52 -19.94
CA LEU A 436 1.33 14.82 -18.50
C LEU A 436 2.40 15.85 -18.13
N ALA A 437 3.36 16.13 -19.00
CA ALA A 437 4.38 17.14 -18.77
C ALA A 437 4.79 17.82 -20.09
N GLY A 438 5.03 19.13 -20.05
CA GLY A 438 5.58 19.89 -21.17
C GLY A 438 6.56 20.97 -20.69
N ASP A 439 7.00 21.83 -21.62
CA ASP A 439 8.00 22.88 -21.37
C ASP A 439 7.68 23.81 -20.17
N GLU A 440 6.40 23.97 -19.83
CA GLU A 440 5.93 24.80 -18.71
C GLU A 440 5.61 24.02 -17.41
N GLY A 441 5.83 22.70 -17.37
CA GLY A 441 5.61 21.84 -16.20
C GLY A 441 4.58 20.73 -16.40
N VAL A 442 4.07 20.18 -15.30
CA VAL A 442 3.11 19.05 -15.30
C VAL A 442 1.70 19.53 -15.70
N LEU A 443 1.09 18.85 -16.66
CA LEU A 443 -0.29 19.03 -17.12
C LEU A 443 -1.22 18.11 -16.31
N ASN A 444 -2.40 18.62 -15.92
CA ASN A 444 -3.44 17.88 -15.19
C ASN A 444 -2.92 17.18 -13.92
N PHE A 445 -2.26 17.93 -13.03
CA PHE A 445 -1.59 17.39 -11.85
C PHE A 445 -2.51 16.56 -10.94
N ALA A 446 -2.16 15.28 -10.74
CA ALA A 446 -2.86 14.33 -9.88
C ALA A 446 -4.39 14.33 -10.09
N PRO A 447 -4.87 13.94 -11.30
CA PRO A 447 -6.28 13.97 -11.61
C PRO A 447 -7.04 12.99 -10.73
N LEU A 448 -8.36 13.11 -10.63
CA LEU A 448 -9.15 12.09 -9.92
C LEU A 448 -9.07 10.75 -10.66
N VAL A 449 -8.63 9.69 -9.95
CA VAL A 449 -8.70 8.29 -10.40
C VAL A 449 -9.75 7.58 -9.54
N PRO A 450 -10.89 7.15 -10.10
CA PRO A 450 -11.88 6.42 -9.33
C PRO A 450 -11.35 5.04 -8.94
N TYR A 451 -11.73 4.57 -7.75
CA TYR A 451 -11.48 3.18 -7.39
C TYR A 451 -12.40 2.25 -8.16
N ASP A 452 -11.82 1.31 -8.92
CA ASP A 452 -12.52 0.16 -9.49
C ASP A 452 -11.68 -1.10 -9.21
N PRO A 453 -12.20 -2.08 -8.43
CA PRO A 453 -11.46 -3.31 -8.14
C PRO A 453 -11.10 -4.13 -9.39
N ARG A 454 -11.81 -3.92 -10.52
CA ARG A 454 -11.57 -4.60 -11.81
C ARG A 454 -10.49 -3.93 -12.65
N ALA A 455 -10.14 -2.68 -12.33
CA ALA A 455 -9.16 -1.88 -13.05
C ALA A 455 -7.94 -1.55 -12.18
N LEU A 456 -7.61 -2.44 -11.23
CA LEU A 456 -6.33 -2.36 -10.54
C LEU A 456 -5.18 -2.59 -11.54
N PRO A 457 -4.04 -1.89 -11.39
CA PRO A 457 -2.96 -1.89 -12.37
C PRO A 457 -2.10 -3.16 -12.21
N PHE A 458 -2.70 -4.31 -12.53
CA PHE A 458 -1.98 -5.57 -12.70
C PHE A 458 -1.48 -5.67 -14.15
N PRO A 459 -0.23 -6.12 -14.37
CA PRO A 459 0.29 -6.32 -15.73
C PRO A 459 -0.60 -7.25 -16.55
N ARG A 460 -0.89 -6.86 -17.79
CA ARG A 460 -1.58 -7.71 -18.77
C ARG A 460 -0.60 -8.43 -19.69
N ASN A 461 0.56 -7.82 -19.93
CA ASN A 461 1.66 -8.47 -20.60
C ASN A 461 2.17 -9.67 -19.77
N PRO A 462 2.16 -10.90 -20.31
CA PRO A 462 2.64 -12.09 -19.60
C PRO A 462 4.10 -12.01 -19.16
N GLU A 463 4.96 -11.32 -19.90
CA GLU A 463 6.38 -11.14 -19.54
C GLU A 463 6.54 -10.20 -18.33
N ALA A 464 5.56 -9.31 -18.11
CA ALA A 464 5.54 -8.40 -16.98
C ALA A 464 4.81 -8.97 -15.75
N ALA A 465 4.17 -10.14 -15.85
CA ALA A 465 3.28 -10.69 -14.81
C ALA A 465 3.99 -11.01 -13.47
N GLU A 466 5.32 -11.15 -13.48
CA GLU A 466 6.07 -11.37 -12.25
C GLU A 466 6.37 -10.09 -11.45
N TYR A 467 6.20 -8.91 -12.05
CA TYR A 467 6.49 -7.62 -11.42
C TYR A 467 5.22 -7.00 -10.82
N GLY A 468 5.41 -6.22 -9.76
CA GLY A 468 4.33 -5.48 -9.13
C GLY A 468 3.38 -6.33 -8.28
N ALA A 469 2.29 -5.70 -7.85
CA ALA A 469 1.28 -6.35 -7.03
C ALA A 469 0.55 -7.45 -7.82
N SER A 470 0.09 -8.48 -7.12
CA SER A 470 -0.63 -9.61 -7.72
C SER A 470 -1.65 -10.18 -6.75
N TYR A 471 -2.82 -10.51 -7.30
CA TYR A 471 -3.91 -11.16 -6.57
C TYR A 471 -3.67 -12.64 -6.26
N THR A 472 -2.58 -13.22 -6.77
CA THR A 472 -2.17 -14.61 -6.48
C THR A 472 -1.06 -14.68 -5.43
N ARG A 473 -0.43 -13.55 -5.07
CA ARG A 473 0.68 -13.45 -4.10
C ARG A 473 0.27 -12.78 -2.79
N ILE A 474 -0.89 -13.17 -2.28
CA ILE A 474 -1.48 -12.60 -1.06
C ILE A 474 -0.70 -13.04 0.17
N PHE A 475 -0.33 -12.09 1.03
CA PHE A 475 0.34 -12.37 2.30
C PHE A 475 -0.46 -13.38 3.14
N GLN A 476 0.19 -14.49 3.52
CA GLN A 476 -0.37 -15.49 4.42
C GLN A 476 0.17 -15.33 5.84
N GLN A 477 -0.67 -15.64 6.83
CA GLN A 477 -0.24 -15.63 8.23
C GLN A 477 0.92 -16.61 8.45
N GLY A 478 2.07 -16.10 8.92
CA GLY A 478 3.26 -16.91 9.20
C GLY A 478 4.29 -16.98 8.07
N GLU A 479 4.08 -16.26 6.97
CA GLU A 479 5.12 -15.90 6.02
C GLU A 479 5.88 -14.69 6.60
N GLY A 480 7.05 -14.92 7.19
CA GLY A 480 7.88 -13.90 7.83
C GLY A 480 9.22 -14.46 8.28
#